data_AF-A3VMF4-F1
#
_entry.id   AF-A3VMF4-F1
#
_cell.length_a   1.000
_cell.length_b   1.000
_cell.length_c   1.000
_cell.angle_alpha   90.00
_cell.angle_beta   90.00
_cell.angle_gamma   90.00
#
_symmetry.space_group_name_H-M   'P 1'
#
loop_
_entity.id
_entity.type
_entity.pdbx_description
1 polymer ?
#
loop_
_entity_poly.entity_id
_entity_poly.type
_entity_poly.pdbx_seq_one_letter_code
_entity_poly.pdbx_strand_id
1 'polypeptide(L)'
;MMGELELAAILCSLILGGEAEVRHPYSAAYDLHYVVVDCETDTTVYEVGLDKRSSTDSLHQALFAAQLTGKAPGVVMIDTNGREDQYEYQVRMVAEAAGVAYLVYDKDFLLRWQMTDYLRNYPAPRASGEDVSLMLLD
;
A
#
# COMPACT_ATOMS: atom_id res chain seq x y z
N MET A 1 -12.61 -10.34 -8.20
CA MET A 1 -12.24 -8.94 -7.92
C MET A 1 -11.10 -8.96 -6.94
N MET A 2 -10.12 -8.09 -7.12
CA MET A 2 -9.00 -7.97 -6.20
C MET A 2 -9.46 -7.41 -4.85
N GLY A 3 -9.05 -8.03 -3.75
CA GLY A 3 -9.38 -7.66 -2.37
C GLY A 3 -8.40 -6.65 -1.78
N GLU A 4 -8.70 -6.18 -0.56
CA GLU A 4 -7.90 -5.22 0.21
C GLU A 4 -6.45 -5.69 0.39
N LEU A 5 -6.26 -6.95 0.79
CA LEU A 5 -4.95 -7.58 0.97
C LEU A 5 -4.06 -7.50 -0.28
N GLU A 6 -4.63 -7.79 -1.45
CA GLU A 6 -3.88 -7.80 -2.71
C GLU A 6 -3.53 -6.37 -3.15
N LEU A 7 -4.45 -5.42 -2.94
CA LEU A 7 -4.20 -4.00 -3.21
C LEU A 7 -3.15 -3.41 -2.26
N ALA A 8 -3.18 -3.79 -0.98
CA ALA A 8 -2.18 -3.41 0.02
C ALA A 8 -0.79 -3.92 -0.36
N ALA A 9 -0.68 -5.18 -0.79
CA ALA A 9 0.58 -5.74 -1.26
C ALA A 9 1.13 -5.02 -2.50
N ILE A 10 0.27 -4.64 -3.46
CA ILE A 10 0.64 -3.85 -4.65
C ILE A 10 1.17 -2.48 -4.23
N LEU A 11 0.40 -1.75 -3.42
CA LEU A 11 0.78 -0.44 -2.90
C LEU A 11 2.13 -0.51 -2.18
N CYS A 12 2.29 -1.47 -1.28
CA CYS A 12 3.49 -1.59 -0.48
C CYS A 12 4.73 -1.83 -1.34
N SER A 13 4.65 -2.83 -2.23
CA SER A 13 5.79 -3.28 -3.01
C SER A 13 6.18 -2.30 -4.13
N LEU A 14 5.18 -1.68 -4.78
CA LEU A 14 5.42 -0.92 -6.01
C LEU A 14 5.42 0.60 -5.82
N ILE A 15 4.88 1.10 -4.71
CA ILE A 15 4.75 2.55 -4.45
C ILE A 15 5.53 2.96 -3.21
N LEU A 16 5.30 2.29 -2.08
CA LEU A 16 5.88 2.68 -0.80
C LEU A 16 7.30 2.13 -0.59
N GLY A 17 7.70 1.11 -1.36
CA GLY A 17 9.02 0.47 -1.25
C GLY A 17 9.20 -0.26 0.08
N GLY A 18 8.11 -0.82 0.61
CA GLY A 18 8.10 -1.54 1.89
C GLY A 18 7.96 -3.05 1.74
N GLU A 19 7.95 -3.73 2.88
CA GLU A 19 7.60 -5.15 3.03
C GLU A 19 6.13 -5.27 3.43
N ALA A 20 5.35 -6.09 2.70
CA ALA A 20 3.93 -6.30 2.97
C ALA A 20 3.72 -7.40 4.02
N GLU A 21 2.63 -7.30 4.78
CA GLU A 21 2.19 -8.33 5.74
C GLU A 21 3.23 -8.67 6.83
N VAL A 22 3.85 -7.66 7.43
CA VAL A 22 4.92 -7.86 8.44
C VAL A 22 4.33 -8.16 9.81
N ARG A 23 4.80 -9.24 10.44
CA ARG A 23 4.31 -9.69 11.75
C ARG A 23 5.12 -9.11 12.89
N HIS A 24 4.44 -8.44 13.82
CA HIS A 24 5.04 -7.95 15.06
C HIS A 24 4.46 -8.66 16.29
N PRO A 25 5.28 -9.44 17.01
CA PRO A 25 4.84 -10.07 18.24
C PRO A 25 4.77 -9.06 19.40
N TYR A 26 3.82 -9.25 20.31
CA TYR A 26 3.76 -8.51 21.56
C TYR A 26 3.24 -9.40 22.69
N SER A 27 3.57 -9.04 23.94
CA SER A 27 3.13 -9.76 25.13
C SER A 27 2.03 -9.00 25.84
N ALA A 28 0.92 -9.65 26.16
CA ALA A 28 -0.15 -9.10 26.98
C ALA A 28 -0.64 -10.17 27.95
N ALA A 29 -0.78 -9.84 29.23
CA ALA A 29 -1.24 -10.77 30.27
C ALA A 29 -0.50 -12.13 30.30
N TYR A 30 0.82 -12.13 30.02
CA TYR A 30 1.68 -13.31 29.92
C TYR A 30 1.47 -14.20 28.68
N ASP A 31 0.57 -13.81 27.78
CA ASP A 31 0.35 -14.47 26.50
C ASP A 31 1.08 -13.73 25.37
N LEU A 32 1.57 -14.51 24.39
CA LEU A 32 2.16 -14.00 23.16
C LEU A 32 1.06 -13.82 22.10
N HIS A 33 0.96 -12.61 21.60
CA HIS A 33 0.09 -12.20 20.50
C HIS A 33 0.92 -11.63 19.35
N TYR A 34 0.26 -11.32 18.24
CA TYR A 34 0.89 -10.59 17.15
C TYR A 34 -0.13 -9.72 16.43
N VAL A 35 0.37 -8.66 15.80
CA VAL A 35 -0.33 -7.93 14.74
C VAL A 35 0.36 -8.18 13.41
N VAL A 36 -0.36 -7.96 12.32
CA VAL A 36 0.17 -7.94 10.96
C VAL A 36 -0.01 -6.52 10.45
N VAL A 37 1.07 -5.91 9.98
CA VAL A 37 1.07 -4.58 9.38
C VAL A 37 0.99 -4.75 7.87
N ASP A 38 0.03 -4.07 7.23
CA ASP A 38 -0.19 -4.19 5.78
C ASP A 38 1.06 -3.80 4.97
N CYS A 39 1.75 -2.74 5.38
CA CYS A 39 3.00 -2.32 4.76
C CYS A 39 3.98 -1.66 5.74
N GLU A 40 5.22 -2.14 5.74
CA GLU A 40 6.29 -1.60 6.56
C GLU A 40 7.47 -1.09 5.72
N THR A 41 7.80 0.18 5.91
CA THR A 41 9.00 0.82 5.34
C THR A 41 10.05 0.98 6.44
N ASP A 42 11.23 1.51 6.11
CA ASP A 42 12.27 1.80 7.09
C ASP A 42 11.81 2.76 8.21
N THR A 43 10.88 3.68 7.90
CA THR A 43 10.50 4.78 8.80
C THR A 43 9.04 4.77 9.23
N THR A 44 8.18 4.03 8.53
CA THR A 44 6.73 4.14 8.67
C THR A 44 6.05 2.77 8.59
N VAL A 45 5.05 2.55 9.44
CA VAL A 45 4.10 1.44 9.35
C VAL A 45 2.77 1.96 8.82
N TYR A 46 2.30 1.38 7.73
CA TYR A 46 1.06 1.76 7.07
C TYR A 46 0.03 0.65 7.21
N GLU A 47 -1.19 1.04 7.57
CA GLU A 47 -2.38 0.19 7.44
C GLU A 47 -3.26 0.72 6.32
N VAL A 48 -3.86 -0.20 5.57
CA VAL A 48 -4.62 0.08 4.37
C VAL A 48 -6.11 -0.09 4.68
N GLY A 49 -6.92 0.81 4.14
CA GLY A 49 -8.38 0.73 4.21
C GLY A 49 -9.00 0.91 2.83
N LEU A 50 -10.20 0.37 2.65
CA LEU A 50 -11.09 0.76 1.54
C LEU A 50 -12.21 1.68 2.05
N ASP A 51 -12.93 2.29 1.12
CA ASP A 51 -14.15 3.10 1.26
C ASP A 51 -15.35 2.34 1.89
N LYS A 52 -15.15 1.83 3.11
CA LYS A 52 -16.11 1.05 3.90
C LYS A 52 -15.82 1.18 5.39
N ARG A 53 -16.81 0.80 6.20
CA ARG A 53 -16.76 0.91 7.67
C ARG A 53 -15.50 0.35 8.32
N SER A 54 -14.96 -0.78 7.84
CA SER A 54 -13.82 -1.43 8.50
C SER A 54 -12.53 -0.61 8.42
N SER A 55 -12.44 0.39 7.54
CA SER A 55 -11.27 1.28 7.47
C SER A 55 -11.07 2.15 8.72
N THR A 56 -12.07 2.25 9.59
CA THR A 56 -11.89 2.91 10.89
C THR A 56 -10.86 2.18 11.76
N ASP A 57 -10.75 0.86 11.60
CA ASP A 57 -9.85 0.05 12.42
C ASP A 57 -8.39 0.26 12.01
N SER A 58 -8.13 0.62 10.74
CA SER A 58 -6.79 0.91 10.20
C SER A 58 -6.06 1.99 11.01
N LEU A 59 -6.78 2.99 11.54
CA LEU A 59 -6.16 4.03 12.37
C LEU A 59 -5.64 3.47 13.71
N HIS A 60 -6.45 2.64 14.38
CA HIS A 60 -6.05 2.03 15.63
C HIS A 60 -4.88 1.06 15.41
N GLN A 61 -4.96 0.26 14.34
CA GLN A 61 -3.90 -0.68 13.94
C GLN A 61 -2.59 0.07 13.68
N ALA A 62 -2.61 1.15 12.89
CA ALA A 62 -1.41 1.93 12.57
C ALA A 62 -0.76 2.55 13.80
N LEU A 63 -1.57 3.12 14.70
CA LEU A 63 -1.08 3.69 15.96
C LEU A 63 -0.47 2.62 16.87
N PHE A 64 -1.11 1.46 17.00
CA PHE A 64 -0.60 0.37 17.83
C PHE A 64 0.68 -0.23 17.23
N ALA A 65 0.72 -0.46 15.92
CA ALA A 65 1.91 -0.91 15.21
C ALA A 65 3.08 0.08 15.37
N ALA A 66 2.82 1.38 15.34
CA ALA A 66 3.83 2.41 15.58
C ALA A 66 4.40 2.32 17.01
N GLN A 67 3.58 2.00 18.02
CA GLN A 67 4.08 1.77 19.38
C GLN A 67 5.00 0.54 19.47
N LEU A 68 4.72 -0.52 18.72
CA LEU A 68 5.53 -1.74 18.73
C LEU A 68 6.87 -1.56 17.99
N THR A 69 6.87 -0.80 16.91
CA THR A 69 8.02 -0.69 15.99
C THR A 69 8.88 0.55 16.23
N GLY A 70 8.34 1.58 16.89
CA GLY A 70 8.98 2.90 17.02
C GLY A 70 8.98 3.72 15.72
N LYS A 71 8.26 3.27 14.70
CA LYS A 71 8.12 3.94 13.39
C LYS A 71 6.97 4.94 13.41
N ALA A 72 6.91 5.82 12.41
CA ALA A 72 5.77 6.70 12.21
C ALA A 72 4.51 5.89 11.83
N PRO A 73 3.31 6.25 12.31
CA PRO A 73 2.06 5.65 11.87
C PRO A 73 1.58 6.30 10.56
N GLY A 74 1.04 5.48 9.67
CA GLY A 74 0.36 5.94 8.46
C GLY A 74 -0.90 5.12 8.16
N VAL A 75 -1.86 5.75 7.52
CA VAL A 75 -3.03 5.10 6.93
C VAL A 75 -3.07 5.42 5.45
N VAL A 76 -3.29 4.41 4.62
CA VAL A 76 -3.55 4.59 3.19
C VAL A 76 -4.98 4.18 2.88
N MET A 77 -5.78 5.12 2.41
CA MET A 77 -7.11 4.86 1.90
C MET A 77 -7.04 4.53 0.41
N ILE A 78 -7.67 3.44 0.00
CA ILE A 78 -7.85 3.12 -1.41
C ILE A 78 -9.29 3.45 -1.79
N ASP A 79 -9.43 4.51 -2.58
CA ASP A 79 -10.71 4.94 -3.14
C ASP A 79 -11.10 3.97 -4.28
N THR A 80 -12.28 3.35 -4.17
CA THR A 80 -12.77 2.39 -5.16
C THR A 80 -13.79 2.98 -6.13
N ASN A 81 -14.25 4.22 -5.90
CA ASN A 81 -15.36 4.80 -6.62
C ASN A 81 -15.14 6.27 -7.08
N GLY A 82 -14.01 6.87 -6.75
CA GLY A 82 -13.61 8.22 -7.16
C GLY A 82 -14.23 9.32 -6.30
N ARG A 83 -14.79 9.00 -5.14
CA ARG A 83 -15.48 9.97 -4.27
C ARG A 83 -15.23 9.64 -2.80
N GLU A 84 -14.80 10.66 -2.06
CA GLU A 84 -14.69 10.58 -0.60
C GLU A 84 -16.06 10.32 0.03
N ASP A 85 -16.21 9.16 0.66
CA ASP A 85 -17.38 8.79 1.41
C ASP A 85 -17.30 9.19 2.89
N GLN A 86 -18.33 8.86 3.66
CA GLN A 86 -18.39 9.19 5.09
C GLN A 86 -17.29 8.52 5.92
N TYR A 87 -16.81 7.34 5.53
CA TYR A 87 -15.78 6.60 6.24
C TYR A 87 -14.40 7.17 5.92
N GLU A 88 -14.13 7.45 4.64
CA GLU A 88 -12.90 8.12 4.21
C GLU A 88 -12.74 9.47 4.90
N TYR A 89 -13.80 10.28 4.89
CA TYR A 89 -13.82 11.57 5.58
C TYR A 89 -13.53 11.43 7.08
N GLN A 90 -14.16 10.47 7.76
CA GLN A 90 -13.93 10.23 9.18
C GLN A 90 -12.49 9.81 9.47
N VAL A 91 -11.96 8.84 8.72
CA VAL A 91 -10.59 8.35 8.93
C VAL A 91 -9.59 9.47 8.69
N ARG A 92 -9.73 10.27 7.62
CA ARG A 92 -8.88 11.42 7.36
C ARG A 92 -8.89 12.42 8.51
N MET A 93 -10.07 12.83 8.96
CA MET A 93 -10.21 13.82 10.04
C MET A 93 -9.56 13.35 11.35
N VAL A 94 -9.72 12.08 11.71
CA VAL A 94 -9.13 11.55 12.95
C VAL A 94 -7.62 11.29 12.79
N ALA A 95 -7.16 10.83 11.62
CA ALA A 95 -5.75 10.66 11.32
C ALA A 95 -4.99 11.99 11.43
N GLU A 96 -5.51 13.05 10.79
CA GLU A 96 -4.96 14.40 10.87
C GLU A 96 -4.89 14.90 12.32
N ALA A 97 -5.97 14.73 13.09
CA ALA A 97 -6.01 15.13 14.49
C ALA A 97 -5.03 14.35 15.37
N ALA A 98 -4.74 13.09 15.02
CA ALA A 98 -3.79 12.23 15.73
C ALA A 98 -2.34 12.37 15.23
N GLY A 99 -2.08 13.19 14.22
CA GLY A 99 -0.75 13.31 13.61
C GLY A 99 -0.30 12.07 12.84
N VAL A 100 -1.25 11.25 12.37
CA VAL A 100 -1.01 10.06 11.55
C VAL A 100 -0.99 10.48 10.08
N ALA A 101 0.01 10.01 9.32
CA ALA A 101 0.07 10.29 7.89
C ALA A 101 -1.16 9.68 7.19
N TYR A 102 -1.86 10.44 6.36
CA TYR A 102 -3.02 9.96 5.60
C TYR A 102 -2.77 10.13 4.11
N LEU A 103 -2.79 9.04 3.36
CA LEU A 103 -2.60 9.00 1.92
C LEU A 103 -3.84 8.41 1.23
N VAL A 104 -4.11 8.81 0.00
CA VAL A 104 -5.21 8.26 -0.80
C VAL A 104 -4.68 7.81 -2.15
N TYR A 105 -5.07 6.61 -2.58
CA TYR A 105 -4.79 6.10 -3.93
C TYR A 105 -6.06 5.58 -4.58
N ASP A 106 -6.22 5.87 -5.87
CA ASP A 106 -7.29 5.29 -6.67
C ASP A 106 -7.00 3.81 -6.97
N LYS A 107 -8.01 2.95 -6.82
CA LYS A 107 -7.88 1.52 -7.10
C LYS A 107 -7.43 1.25 -8.54
N ASP A 108 -8.03 1.94 -9.52
CA ASP A 108 -7.71 1.72 -10.93
C ASP A 108 -6.30 2.20 -11.28
N PHE A 109 -5.80 3.21 -10.58
CA PHE A 109 -4.40 3.60 -10.63
C PHE A 109 -3.49 2.46 -10.14
N LEU A 110 -3.73 1.88 -8.97
CA LEU A 110 -2.89 0.79 -8.44
C LEU A 110 -2.88 -0.44 -9.35
N LEU A 111 -4.06 -0.85 -9.85
CA LEU A 111 -4.18 -1.96 -10.79
C LEU A 111 -3.40 -1.70 -12.09
N ARG A 112 -3.58 -0.51 -12.69
CA ARG A 112 -2.83 -0.15 -13.90
C ARG A 112 -1.34 -0.04 -13.62
N TRP A 113 -0.94 0.46 -12.46
CA TRP A 113 0.45 0.55 -12.06
C TRP A 113 1.08 -0.84 -12.02
N GLN A 114 0.46 -1.79 -11.32
CA GLN A 114 0.91 -3.19 -11.30
C GLN A 114 0.99 -3.78 -12.71
N MET A 115 -0.07 -3.65 -13.51
CA MET A 115 -0.11 -4.22 -14.87
C MET A 115 0.98 -3.67 -15.80
N THR A 116 1.43 -2.43 -15.57
CA THR A 116 2.43 -1.76 -16.40
C THR A 116 3.82 -1.75 -15.78
N ASP A 117 4.03 -2.43 -14.65
CA ASP A 117 5.32 -2.48 -13.97
C ASP A 117 6.44 -3.00 -14.88
N TYR A 118 6.13 -4.04 -15.65
CA TYR A 118 7.10 -4.63 -16.56
C TYR A 118 7.64 -3.65 -17.61
N LEU A 119 6.82 -2.69 -18.07
CA LEU A 119 7.24 -1.68 -19.05
C LEU A 119 8.26 -0.70 -18.49
N ARG A 120 8.28 -0.52 -17.17
CA ARG A 120 9.22 0.37 -16.47
C ARG A 120 10.50 -0.36 -16.07
N ASN A 121 10.38 -1.62 -15.67
CA ASN A 121 11.48 -2.37 -15.05
C ASN A 121 12.17 -3.37 -16.00
N TYR A 122 11.56 -3.72 -17.13
CA TYR A 122 12.14 -4.64 -18.12
C TYR A 122 12.19 -3.96 -19.48
N PRO A 123 13.33 -3.34 -19.85
CA PRO A 123 13.47 -2.75 -21.17
C PRO A 123 13.28 -3.81 -22.25
N ALA A 124 12.64 -3.43 -23.35
CA ALA A 124 12.50 -4.31 -24.51
C ALA A 124 13.87 -4.85 -24.91
N PRO A 125 13.96 -6.13 -25.36
CA PRO A 125 15.20 -6.66 -25.90
C PRO A 125 15.72 -5.66 -26.94
N ARG A 126 16.97 -5.22 -26.80
CA ARG A 126 17.59 -4.41 -27.85
C ARG A 126 17.53 -5.23 -29.12
N ALA A 127 16.94 -4.67 -30.18
CA ALA A 127 17.03 -5.26 -31.51
C ALA A 127 18.49 -5.63 -31.75
N SER A 128 18.75 -6.90 -32.04
CA SER A 128 20.08 -7.31 -32.43
C SER A 128 20.44 -6.57 -33.72
N GLY A 129 21.71 -6.30 -33.98
CA GLY A 129 22.12 -5.56 -35.18
C GLY A 129 21.66 -6.22 -36.51
N GLU A 130 21.25 -7.49 -36.46
CA GLU A 130 20.67 -8.22 -37.59
C GLU A 130 19.20 -7.84 -37.89
N ASP A 131 18.41 -7.46 -36.87
CA ASP A 131 16.98 -7.14 -37.03
C ASP A 131 16.75 -5.81 -37.75
N VAL A 132 17.68 -4.85 -37.63
CA VAL A 132 17.57 -3.52 -38.26
C VAL A 132 17.84 -3.59 -39.77
N SER A 133 18.66 -4.57 -40.22
CA SER A 133 18.97 -4.73 -41.65
C SER A 133 17.79 -5.27 -42.46
N LEU A 134 16.84 -5.98 -41.83
CA LEU A 134 15.63 -6.48 -42.48
C LEU A 134 14.52 -5.43 -42.60
N MET A 135 14.52 -4.38 -41.78
CA MET A 135 13.52 -3.31 -41.82
C MET A 135 13.86 -2.14 -42.76
N LEU A 136 15.08 -2.12 -43.32
CA LEU A 136 15.57 -1.05 -44.22
C LEU A 136 15.68 -1.50 -45.68
N LEU A 137 15.16 -2.69 -46.02
CA LEU A 137 15.21 -3.27 -47.36
C LEU A 137 13.87 -3.25 -48.12
N ASP A 138 12.88 -2.47 -47.63
CA ASP A 138 11.65 -2.13 -48.37
C ASP A 138 11.62 -0.63 -48.71
#